data_AF-A0A7Y3KPL9-F1
#
_entry.id   AF-A0A7Y3KPL9-F1
#
_cell.length_a   1.000
_cell.length_b   1.000
_cell.length_c   1.000
_cell.angle_alpha   90.00
_cell.angle_beta   90.00
_cell.angle_gamma   90.00
#
_symmetry.space_group_name_H-M   'P 1'
#
loop_
_entity.id
_entity.type
_entity.pdbx_description
1 polymer ?
#
loop_
_entity_poly.entity_id
_entity_poly.type
_entity_poly.pdbx_seq_one_letter_code
_entity_poly.pdbx_strand_id
1 'polypeptide(L)'
;MSSLTMAWLTKWNAQNKPIPELLTVEPTKANGGISPDGKTITWHLRHGVRWSDGAPFTAADVVWSIHAITKPANDIVSRIGWNPIDKIQEPNKYTVILHLKHPY
;
A
#
# COMPACT_ATOMS: atom_id res chain seq x y z
N MET A 1 6.00 12.96 -13.39
CA MET A 1 5.91 12.06 -14.56
C MET A 1 5.37 10.68 -14.19
N SER A 2 5.59 10.18 -12.98
CA SER A 2 5.11 8.87 -12.51
C SER A 2 3.58 8.71 -12.58
N SER A 3 2.80 9.78 -12.43
CA SER A 3 1.33 9.75 -12.49
C SER A 3 0.73 9.41 -13.86
N LEU A 4 1.54 9.38 -14.93
CA LEU A 4 1.08 9.00 -16.27
C LEU A 4 1.18 7.49 -16.53
N THR A 5 1.99 6.78 -15.74
CA THR A 5 2.29 5.35 -15.95
C THR A 5 2.08 4.50 -14.70
N MET A 6 1.90 5.13 -13.53
CA MET A 6 1.73 4.46 -12.24
C MET A 6 0.47 4.97 -11.55
N ALA A 7 -0.23 4.06 -10.89
CA ALA A 7 -1.32 4.39 -9.97
C ALA A 7 -0.84 4.26 -8.52
N TRP A 8 -1.40 5.07 -7.63
CA TRP A 8 -1.07 5.06 -6.20
C TRP A 8 -2.09 4.23 -5.42
N LEU A 9 -1.71 3.75 -4.23
CA LEU A 9 -2.70 3.19 -3.28
C LEU A 9 -3.72 4.28 -2.89
N THR A 10 -3.20 5.45 -2.52
CA THR A 10 -3.96 6.65 -2.14
C THR A 10 -3.35 7.85 -2.85
N LYS A 11 -4.19 8.80 -3.28
CA LYS A 11 -3.78 10.08 -3.87
C LYS A 11 -4.32 11.25 -3.06
N TRP A 12 -3.75 12.43 -3.29
CA TRP A 12 -4.22 13.67 -2.67
C TRP A 12 -5.11 14.43 -3.64
N ASN A 13 -6.28 14.88 -3.19
CA ASN A 13 -7.14 15.76 -3.99
C ASN A 13 -6.71 17.24 -3.88
N ALA A 14 -7.37 18.13 -4.62
CA ALA A 14 -7.07 19.56 -4.64
C ALA A 14 -7.24 20.26 -3.28
N GLN A 15 -7.94 19.62 -2.33
CA GLN A 15 -8.14 20.10 -0.96
C GLN A 15 -7.15 19.46 0.03
N ASN A 16 -6.09 18.82 -0.47
CA ASN A 16 -5.07 18.13 0.32
C ASN A 16 -5.67 17.06 1.25
N LYS A 17 -6.70 16.34 0.79
CA LYS A 17 -7.26 15.17 1.47
C LYS A 17 -6.83 13.89 0.77
N PRO A 18 -6.46 12.82 1.52
CA PRO A 18 -6.20 11.52 0.96
C PRO A 18 -7.51 10.91 0.42
N ILE A 19 -7.48 10.39 -0.80
CA ILE A 19 -8.57 9.66 -1.43
C ILE A 19 -8.02 8.35 -2.02
N PRO A 20 -8.77 7.24 -1.93
CA PRO A 20 -8.31 5.95 -2.41
C PRO A 20 -8.23 5.92 -3.95
N GLU A 21 -7.13 5.38 -4.49
CA GLU A 21 -6.96 5.16 -5.94
C GLU A 21 -6.93 3.66 -6.27
N LEU A 22 -5.91 2.92 -5.85
CA LEU A 22 -5.90 1.45 -5.94
C LEU A 22 -6.52 0.77 -4.71
N LEU A 23 -6.71 1.50 -3.62
CA LEU A 23 -7.51 1.01 -2.49
C LEU A 23 -9.02 1.14 -2.75
N THR A 24 -9.80 0.32 -2.07
CA THR A 24 -11.27 0.47 -2.03
C THR A 24 -11.69 1.57 -1.05
N VAL A 25 -10.95 1.73 0.06
CA VAL A 25 -11.17 2.73 1.10
C VAL A 25 -9.84 3.10 1.76
N GLU A 26 -9.74 4.32 2.28
CA GLU A 26 -8.60 4.73 3.10
C GLU A 26 -8.67 4.01 4.47
N PRO A 27 -7.59 3.33 4.92
CA PRO A 27 -7.59 2.67 6.22
C PRO A 27 -7.65 3.72 7.34
N THR A 28 -8.54 3.51 8.30
CA THR A 28 -8.66 4.35 9.50
C THR A 28 -8.90 3.48 10.73
N LYS A 29 -8.71 4.04 11.92
CA LYS A 29 -9.13 3.36 13.16
C LYS A 29 -10.65 3.16 13.21
N ALA A 30 -11.41 4.11 12.67
CA ALA A 30 -12.87 4.09 12.69
C ALA A 30 -13.48 2.98 11.82
N ASN A 31 -12.87 2.66 10.67
CA ASN A 31 -13.31 1.58 9.79
C ASN A 31 -12.56 0.24 10.00
N GLY A 32 -11.72 0.16 11.04
CA GLY A 32 -10.93 -1.03 11.36
C GLY A 32 -9.74 -1.29 10.43
N GLY A 33 -9.49 -0.43 9.44
CA GLY A 33 -8.31 -0.52 8.57
C GLY A 33 -7.00 -0.24 9.30
N ILE A 34 -7.04 0.40 10.47
CA ILE A 34 -5.89 0.53 11.38
C ILE A 34 -6.29 -0.01 12.75
N SER A 35 -5.47 -0.90 13.33
CA SER A 35 -5.71 -1.43 14.67
C SER A 35 -5.69 -0.32 15.74
N PRO A 36 -6.34 -0.52 16.90
CA PRO A 36 -6.39 0.50 17.96
C PRO A 36 -5.01 0.99 18.41
N ASP A 37 -4.04 0.07 18.50
CA ASP A 37 -2.65 0.33 18.85
C ASP A 37 -1.82 0.97 17.72
N GLY A 38 -2.40 1.11 16.52
CA GLY A 38 -1.74 1.73 15.36
C GLY A 38 -0.64 0.88 14.71
N LYS A 39 -0.50 -0.39 15.11
CA LYS A 39 0.59 -1.27 14.63
C LYS A 39 0.19 -2.19 13.49
N THR A 40 -1.10 -2.32 13.20
CA THR A 40 -1.59 -3.13 12.08
C THR A 40 -2.35 -2.23 11.12
N ILE A 41 -1.97 -2.27 9.84
CA ILE A 41 -2.68 -1.56 8.76
C ILE A 41 -3.16 -2.60 7.76
N THR A 42 -4.46 -2.58 7.46
CA THR A 42 -5.10 -3.46 6.48
C THR A 42 -5.48 -2.64 5.25
N TRP A 43 -4.95 -3.04 4.10
CA TRP A 43 -5.26 -2.48 2.80
C TRP A 43 -6.14 -3.43 2.01
N HIS A 44 -7.28 -2.91 1.55
CA HIS A 44 -8.18 -3.61 0.63
C HIS A 44 -8.02 -3.01 -0.77
N LEU A 45 -7.63 -3.85 -1.72
CA LEU A 45 -7.32 -3.45 -3.09
C LEU A 45 -8.56 -3.48 -3.97
N ARG A 46 -8.63 -2.59 -4.97
CA ARG A 46 -9.69 -2.62 -5.98
C ARG A 46 -9.59 -3.87 -6.85
N HIS A 47 -10.76 -4.42 -7.17
CA HIS A 47 -10.87 -5.57 -8.06
C HIS A 47 -10.95 -5.12 -9.52
N GLY A 48 -10.51 -5.99 -10.44
CA GLY A 48 -10.62 -5.75 -11.88
C GLY A 48 -9.60 -4.77 -12.45
N VAL A 49 -8.67 -4.26 -11.63
CA VAL A 49 -7.54 -3.45 -12.09
C VAL A 49 -6.56 -4.34 -12.85
N ARG A 50 -6.05 -3.84 -13.96
CA ARG A 50 -5.07 -4.51 -14.81
C ARG A 50 -3.88 -3.61 -15.08
N TRP A 51 -2.71 -4.22 -15.16
CA TRP A 51 -1.52 -3.63 -15.73
C TRP A 51 -1.70 -3.38 -17.24
N SER A 52 -0.86 -2.53 -17.81
CA SER A 52 -0.94 -2.16 -19.22
C SER A 52 -0.69 -3.33 -20.19
N ASP A 53 -0.04 -4.39 -19.73
CA ASP A 53 0.16 -5.65 -20.46
C ASP A 53 -1.04 -6.62 -20.34
N GLY A 54 -2.08 -6.23 -19.60
CA GLY A 54 -3.28 -7.01 -19.35
C GLY A 54 -3.23 -7.91 -18.12
N ALA A 55 -2.09 -8.05 -17.43
CA ALA A 55 -2.00 -8.84 -16.22
C ALA A 55 -2.87 -8.25 -15.09
N PRO A 56 -3.54 -9.08 -14.26
CA PRO A 56 -4.35 -8.57 -13.15
C PRO A 56 -3.45 -7.97 -12.04
N PHE A 57 -3.87 -6.85 -11.48
CA PHE A 57 -3.24 -6.25 -10.30
C PHE A 57 -3.78 -6.92 -9.02
N THR A 58 -2.87 -7.28 -8.11
CA THR A 58 -3.15 -8.06 -6.90
C THR A 58 -2.28 -7.63 -5.70
N ALA A 59 -2.57 -8.22 -4.54
CA ALA A 59 -1.78 -8.07 -3.31
C ALA A 59 -0.30 -8.42 -3.52
N ALA A 60 0.00 -9.42 -4.35
CA ALA A 60 1.37 -9.84 -4.62
C ALA A 60 2.21 -8.72 -5.26
N ASP A 61 1.61 -7.90 -6.11
CA ASP A 61 2.28 -6.75 -6.74
C ASP A 61 2.64 -5.67 -5.71
N VAL A 62 1.75 -5.46 -4.73
CA VAL A 62 1.98 -4.52 -3.63
C VAL A 62 3.09 -5.03 -2.72
N VAL A 63 3.04 -6.30 -2.31
CA VAL A 63 4.08 -6.92 -1.47
C VAL A 63 5.43 -6.87 -2.17
N TRP A 64 5.47 -7.21 -3.47
CA TRP A 64 6.69 -7.14 -4.28
C TRP A 64 7.25 -5.72 -4.31
N SER A 65 6.39 -4.71 -4.51
CA SER A 65 6.81 -3.31 -4.56
C SER A 65 7.42 -2.85 -3.24
N ILE A 66 6.81 -3.23 -2.10
CA ILE A 66 7.35 -2.89 -0.77
C ILE A 66 8.69 -3.58 -0.55
N HIS A 67 8.82 -4.85 -0.91
CA HIS A 67 10.10 -5.56 -0.82
C HIS A 67 11.17 -4.92 -1.71
N ALA A 68 10.80 -4.46 -2.91
CA ALA A 68 11.72 -3.74 -3.77
C ALA A 68 12.20 -2.42 -3.12
N ILE A 69 11.32 -1.73 -2.39
CA ILE A 69 11.66 -0.50 -1.64
C ILE A 69 12.47 -0.81 -0.38
N THR A 70 12.26 -1.92 0.32
CA THR A 70 12.97 -2.20 1.57
C THR A 70 14.28 -2.96 1.37
N LYS A 71 14.52 -3.55 0.19
CA LYS A 71 15.76 -4.28 -0.13
C LYS A 71 16.97 -3.33 -0.14
N PRO A 72 17.99 -3.54 0.73
CA PRO A 72 19.15 -2.64 0.83
C PRO A 72 19.95 -2.51 -0.47
N ALA A 73 19.98 -3.57 -1.28
CA ALA A 73 20.71 -3.62 -2.55
C ALA A 73 20.08 -2.77 -3.67
N ASN A 74 18.84 -2.32 -3.51
CA ASN A 74 18.18 -1.47 -4.50
C ASN A 74 18.47 0.00 -4.19
N ASP A 75 19.03 0.73 -5.15
CA ASP A 75 19.23 2.18 -5.03
C ASP A 75 17.90 2.90 -5.27
N ILE A 76 17.40 3.57 -4.25
CA ILE A 76 16.07 4.19 -4.24
C ILE A 76 16.12 5.56 -3.60
N VAL A 77 15.24 6.44 -4.07
CA VAL A 77 15.22 7.85 -3.66
C VAL A 77 14.94 8.02 -2.15
N SER A 78 14.11 7.17 -1.56
CA SER A 78 13.81 7.22 -0.12
C SER A 78 13.20 5.92 0.41
N ARG A 79 13.61 5.53 1.63
CA ARG A 79 13.00 4.46 2.44
C ARG A 79 12.11 4.99 3.56
N ILE A 80 12.03 6.31 3.72
CA ILE A 80 11.24 6.95 4.76
C ILE A 80 9.78 6.53 4.59
N GLY A 81 9.12 6.15 5.69
CA GLY A 81 7.76 5.60 5.69
C GLY A 81 7.68 4.07 5.59
N TRP A 82 8.71 3.40 5.07
CA TRP A 82 8.72 1.93 4.89
C TRP A 82 9.54 1.19 5.95
N ASN A 83 10.51 1.85 6.57
CA ASN A 83 11.35 1.30 7.65
C ASN A 83 10.59 0.69 8.84
N PRO A 84 9.42 1.23 9.26
CA PRO A 84 8.71 0.69 10.42
C PRO A 84 8.02 -0.65 10.15
N ILE A 85 7.96 -1.12 8.90
CA ILE A 85 7.32 -2.40 8.57
C ILE A 85 8.16 -3.56 9.14
N ASP A 86 7.51 -4.38 9.96
CA ASP A 86 8.06 -5.59 10.55
C ASP A 86 7.70 -6.84 9.75
N LYS A 87 6.42 -6.94 9.36
CA LYS A 87 5.88 -8.09 8.62
C LYS A 87 4.80 -7.65 7.65
N ILE A 88 4.74 -8.33 6.51
CA ILE A 88 3.70 -8.14 5.49
C ILE A 88 3.00 -9.48 5.30
N GLN A 89 1.68 -9.45 5.20
CA GLN A 89 0.85 -10.61 4.90
C GLN A 89 -0.07 -10.31 3.72
N GLU A 90 -0.31 -11.33 2.90
CA GLU A 90 -1.26 -11.31 1.78
C GLU A 90 -2.24 -12.48 1.93
N PRO A 91 -3.22 -12.40 2.86
CA PRO A 91 -4.12 -13.52 3.13
C PRO A 91 -4.99 -13.89 1.91
N ASN A 92 -5.14 -13.00 0.94
CA ASN A 92 -5.80 -13.24 -0.34
C ASN A 92 -5.33 -12.22 -1.40
N LYS A 93 -5.81 -12.41 -2.64
CA LYS A 93 -5.41 -11.60 -3.82
C LYS A 93 -5.67 -10.09 -3.70
N TYR A 94 -6.53 -9.64 -2.78
CA TYR A 94 -6.95 -8.23 -2.70
C TYR A 94 -6.84 -7.65 -1.30
N THR A 95 -6.08 -8.29 -0.41
CA THR A 95 -5.85 -7.83 0.95
C THR A 95 -4.37 -7.88 1.28
N VAL A 96 -3.82 -6.76 1.74
CA VAL A 96 -2.46 -6.66 2.28
C VAL A 96 -2.55 -6.20 3.73
N ILE A 97 -1.85 -6.89 4.62
CA ILE A 97 -1.79 -6.53 6.05
C ILE A 97 -0.34 -6.21 6.38
N LEU A 98 -0.11 -5.00 6.86
CA LEU A 98 1.18 -4.55 7.38
C LEU A 98 1.17 -4.61 8.90
N HIS A 99 2.22 -5.18 9.46
CA HIS A 99 2.54 -5.12 10.89
C HIS A 99 3.74 -4.20 11.06
N LEU A 100 3.63 -3.21 11.94
CA LEU A 100 4.61 -2.19 12.19
C LEU A 100 5.31 -2.41 13.54
N LYS A 101 6.60 -2.09 13.61
CA LYS A 101 7.40 -2.12 14.85
C LYS A 101 6.88 -1.13 15.88
N HIS A 102 6.45 0.04 15.41
CA HIS A 102 5.88 1.12 16.20
C HIS A 102 4.70 1.75 15.44
N PRO A 103 3.76 2.40 16.14
CA PRO A 103 2.68 3.14 15.49
C PRO A 103 3.26 4.24 14.59
N TYR A 104 2.64 4.42 13.41
CA TYR A 104 2.97 5.49 12.48
C TYR A 104 2.17 6.77 12.76
#